data_AF-A0AA38ZA95-F1
#
_entry.id   AF-A0AA38ZA95-F1
#
_cell.length_a   1.000
_cell.length_b   1.000
_cell.length_c   1.000
_cell.angle_alpha   90.00
_cell.angle_beta   90.00
_cell.angle_gamma   90.00
#
_symmetry.space_group_name_H-M   'P 1'
#
loop_
_entity.id
_entity.type
_entity.pdbx_description
1 polymer ?
#
loop_
_entity_poly.entity_id
_entity_poly.type
_entity_poly.pdbx_seq_one_letter_code
_entity_poly.pdbx_strand_id
1 'polypeptide(L)'
;MEIFKQALLKPGPPESFALQVVQEAIKPQKQTKLAQDENQLLENILRKLLQELVSCAVQSGEKIMQYGQSIDDEEAIQSQIPRLLDIVLYLCEKEHVEGGMIFQLLEDLTEMSTMRNCKDIFAYIESKQDILGKQELFARGKLVMLRTCNQLLRRLSKANDVVFCGRILMFLAHFFPLSERSAVNIKGVFNTSNETKYEKDAPEGISIDFNFYKTFWSLQEHFCNPASISLAPTKWQKFTSNLMVVLNTFEAQPLSDEEGNANNLEEEAATFSIKYLTSSKLMGLELKDPSFRRHILVQCLIIFDYLKAPGKNDKDLPSDSMKEEIKSCEERVKKLLEMTPPKGKEFLHNIEHILEREKNWVWWKRDGCPPFERQPIEKKAVQDGAKKRRPRWRMGNKELSQLWKWADQNPNALTDPQRVRTPVVSEYWKPLAEDMDLSAGIEAEYHHKNNRVDGLTHKHLGSVGLHSI
;
A
#
# COMPACT_ATOMS: atom_id res chain seq x y z
N MET A 1 -18.79 7.85 -40.35
CA MET A 1 -19.80 7.90 -39.28
C MET A 1 -20.96 6.96 -39.55
N GLU A 2 -21.67 7.08 -40.68
CA GLU A 2 -22.84 6.21 -40.96
C GLU A 2 -22.53 4.71 -40.96
N ILE A 3 -21.35 4.31 -41.43
CA ILE A 3 -20.87 2.93 -41.35
C ILE A 3 -20.84 2.42 -39.89
N PHE A 4 -20.44 3.27 -38.93
CA PHE A 4 -20.46 2.90 -37.52
C PHE A 4 -21.88 2.85 -36.96
N LYS A 5 -22.79 3.75 -37.36
CA LYS A 5 -24.20 3.67 -36.96
C LYS A 5 -24.84 2.36 -37.41
N GLN A 6 -24.57 1.93 -38.64
CA GLN A 6 -25.00 0.63 -39.14
C GLN A 6 -24.36 -0.53 -38.38
N ALA A 7 -23.09 -0.41 -38.01
CA ALA A 7 -22.38 -1.43 -37.22
C ALA A 7 -22.97 -1.62 -35.81
N LEU A 8 -23.51 -0.57 -35.18
CA LEU A 8 -24.16 -0.68 -33.88
C LEU A 8 -25.43 -1.56 -33.92
N LEU A 9 -26.08 -1.63 -35.08
CA LEU A 9 -27.28 -2.44 -35.29
C LEU A 9 -26.97 -3.88 -35.71
N LYS A 10 -25.70 -4.22 -36.02
CA LYS A 10 -25.33 -5.58 -36.43
C LYS A 10 -25.37 -6.54 -35.23
N PRO A 11 -26.07 -7.69 -35.34
CA PRO A 11 -26.07 -8.72 -34.30
C PRO A 11 -24.73 -9.46 -34.23
N GLY A 12 -24.47 -10.13 -33.10
CA GLY A 12 -23.25 -10.92 -32.87
C GLY A 12 -22.15 -10.19 -32.10
N PRO A 13 -20.98 -10.80 -31.85
CA PRO A 13 -19.89 -10.17 -31.11
C PRO A 13 -19.12 -9.15 -31.97
N PRO A 14 -18.53 -8.08 -31.37
CA PRO A 14 -17.71 -7.10 -32.10
C PRO A 14 -16.57 -7.73 -32.91
N GLU A 15 -16.06 -8.87 -32.48
CA GLU A 15 -14.94 -9.60 -33.12
C GLU A 15 -15.18 -9.91 -34.59
N SER A 16 -16.43 -10.17 -34.98
CA SER A 16 -16.77 -10.63 -36.33
C SER A 16 -16.77 -9.50 -37.37
N PHE A 17 -17.00 -8.25 -36.96
CA PHE A 17 -17.23 -7.14 -37.90
C PHE A 17 -16.43 -5.86 -37.58
N ALA A 18 -15.92 -5.68 -36.36
CA ALA A 18 -15.32 -4.40 -35.95
C ALA A 18 -14.14 -3.97 -36.85
N LEU A 19 -13.26 -4.91 -37.21
CA LEU A 19 -12.13 -4.61 -38.08
C LEU A 19 -12.57 -4.21 -39.49
N GLN A 20 -13.56 -4.91 -40.05
CA GLN A 20 -14.10 -4.59 -41.37
C GLN A 20 -14.74 -3.19 -41.40
N VAL A 21 -15.46 -2.83 -40.32
CA VAL A 21 -16.08 -1.51 -40.16
C VAL A 21 -15.03 -0.40 -40.17
N VAL A 22 -13.90 -0.59 -39.47
CA VAL A 22 -12.78 0.37 -39.50
C VAL A 22 -12.16 0.45 -40.89
N GLN A 23 -11.93 -0.69 -41.55
CA GLN A 23 -11.36 -0.74 -42.89
C GLN A 23 -12.25 -0.04 -43.93
N GLU A 24 -13.56 -0.21 -43.84
CA GLU A 24 -14.53 0.44 -44.73
C GLU A 24 -14.64 1.94 -44.47
N ALA A 25 -14.62 2.34 -43.19
CA ALA A 25 -14.78 3.73 -42.77
C ALA A 25 -13.54 4.61 -43.03
N ILE A 26 -12.34 4.07 -42.80
CA ILE A 26 -11.08 4.82 -42.84
C ILE A 26 -10.30 4.55 -44.14
N LYS A 27 -10.49 3.38 -44.77
CA LYS A 27 -9.71 2.92 -45.93
C LYS A 27 -8.18 3.02 -45.68
N PRO A 28 -7.68 2.32 -44.65
CA PRO A 28 -6.33 2.54 -44.15
C PRO A 28 -5.25 2.11 -45.13
N GLN A 29 -4.11 2.79 -45.09
CA GLN A 29 -2.94 2.47 -45.91
C GLN A 29 -2.32 1.11 -45.57
N LYS A 30 -2.48 0.66 -44.32
CA LYS A 30 -2.02 -0.65 -43.82
C LYS A 30 -3.21 -1.47 -43.35
N GLN A 31 -3.19 -2.77 -43.61
CA GLN A 31 -4.32 -3.66 -43.28
C GLN A 31 -4.50 -3.91 -41.77
N THR A 32 -3.45 -3.74 -40.95
CA THR A 32 -3.45 -4.22 -39.55
C THR A 32 -3.38 -3.12 -38.49
N LYS A 33 -2.73 -1.98 -38.74
CA LYS A 33 -2.61 -0.85 -37.81
C LYS A 33 -2.79 0.48 -38.53
N LEU A 34 -3.62 1.36 -37.96
CA LEU A 34 -3.83 2.70 -38.46
C LEU A 34 -2.58 3.58 -38.30
N ALA A 35 -2.33 4.46 -39.28
CA ALA A 35 -1.38 5.55 -39.16
C ALA A 35 -1.86 6.61 -38.14
N GLN A 36 -1.00 7.55 -37.75
CA GLN A 36 -1.36 8.56 -36.74
C GLN A 36 -2.55 9.42 -37.18
N ASP A 37 -2.53 9.94 -38.41
CA ASP A 37 -3.61 10.78 -38.94
C ASP A 37 -4.93 9.99 -39.10
N GLU A 38 -4.83 8.70 -39.43
CA GLU A 38 -5.98 7.79 -39.54
C GLU A 38 -6.60 7.49 -38.17
N ASN A 39 -5.79 7.31 -37.13
CA ASN A 39 -6.28 7.19 -35.74
C ASN A 39 -6.99 8.47 -35.30
N GLN A 40 -6.41 9.65 -35.59
CA GLN A 40 -7.02 10.93 -35.23
C GLN A 40 -8.36 11.14 -35.94
N LEU A 41 -8.45 10.76 -37.23
CA LEU A 41 -9.69 10.81 -37.98
C LEU A 41 -10.75 9.88 -37.38
N LEU A 42 -10.38 8.62 -37.08
CA LEU A 42 -11.27 7.66 -36.46
C LEU A 42 -11.75 8.14 -35.10
N GLU A 43 -10.85 8.68 -34.27
CA GLU A 43 -11.18 9.25 -32.97
C GLU A 43 -12.24 10.35 -33.08
N ASN A 44 -12.05 11.30 -34.00
CA ASN A 44 -13.00 12.40 -34.21
C ASN A 44 -14.37 11.90 -34.68
N ILE A 45 -14.40 10.87 -35.54
CA ILE A 45 -15.65 10.23 -35.98
C ILE A 45 -16.38 9.59 -34.81
N LEU A 46 -15.65 8.84 -33.97
CA LEU A 46 -16.23 8.12 -32.82
C LEU A 46 -16.68 9.07 -31.71
N ARG A 47 -15.89 10.11 -31.40
CA ARG A 47 -16.28 11.17 -30.44
C ARG A 47 -17.56 11.88 -30.89
N LYS A 48 -17.65 12.25 -32.18
CA LYS A 48 -18.87 12.88 -32.72
C LYS A 48 -20.08 11.94 -32.68
N LEU A 49 -19.88 10.66 -33.02
CA LEU A 49 -20.94 9.66 -32.92
C LEU A 49 -21.42 9.47 -31.48
N LEU A 50 -20.49 9.37 -30.53
CA LEU A 50 -20.80 9.26 -29.10
C LEU A 50 -21.62 10.47 -28.62
N GLN A 51 -21.23 11.68 -29.03
CA GLN A 51 -21.97 12.90 -28.71
C GLN A 51 -23.39 12.90 -29.29
N GLU A 52 -23.57 12.47 -30.54
CA GLU A 52 -24.90 12.31 -31.15
C GLU A 52 -25.76 11.31 -30.37
N LEU A 53 -25.22 10.14 -30.01
CA LEU A 53 -25.94 9.12 -29.23
C LEU A 53 -26.34 9.62 -27.84
N VAL A 54 -25.43 10.30 -27.13
CA VAL A 54 -25.72 10.89 -25.82
C VAL A 54 -26.81 11.97 -25.95
N SER A 55 -26.75 12.81 -26.99
CA SER A 55 -27.76 13.84 -27.22
C SER A 55 -29.14 13.22 -27.48
N CYS A 56 -29.22 12.18 -28.31
CA CYS A 56 -30.47 11.48 -28.57
C CYS A 56 -31.04 10.80 -27.31
N ALA A 57 -30.19 10.14 -26.50
CA ALA A 57 -30.61 9.53 -25.24
C ALA A 57 -31.18 10.55 -24.25
N VAL A 58 -30.56 11.72 -24.15
CA VAL A 58 -31.04 12.81 -23.30
C VAL A 58 -32.38 13.36 -23.83
N GLN A 59 -32.53 13.50 -25.15
CA GLN A 59 -33.77 13.97 -25.77
C GLN A 59 -34.94 12.98 -25.61
N SER A 60 -34.67 11.66 -25.64
CA SER A 60 -35.69 10.63 -25.40
C SER A 60 -36.00 10.42 -23.92
N GLY A 61 -35.20 10.98 -23.01
CA GLY A 61 -35.35 10.80 -21.56
C GLY A 61 -34.90 9.42 -21.07
N GLU A 62 -34.25 8.63 -21.92
CA GLU A 62 -33.69 7.33 -21.58
C GLU A 62 -32.39 7.46 -20.77
N LYS A 63 -32.05 6.41 -20.01
CA LYS A 63 -30.72 6.35 -19.39
C LYS A 63 -29.67 6.16 -20.48
N ILE A 64 -28.59 6.93 -20.41
CA ILE A 64 -27.52 6.95 -21.44
C ILE A 64 -27.00 5.53 -21.74
N MET A 65 -26.70 4.73 -20.72
CA MET A 65 -26.17 3.37 -20.92
C MET A 65 -27.21 2.34 -21.38
N GLN A 66 -28.49 2.71 -21.41
CA GLN A 66 -29.61 1.85 -21.86
C GLN A 66 -30.18 2.28 -23.21
N TYR A 67 -29.67 3.38 -23.79
CA TYR A 67 -30.22 3.98 -25.00
C TYR A 67 -30.26 3.00 -26.18
N GLY A 68 -31.41 2.92 -26.83
CA GLY A 68 -31.63 2.08 -28.02
C GLY A 68 -31.81 0.59 -27.73
N GLN A 69 -32.15 0.24 -26.49
CA GLN A 69 -32.54 -1.12 -26.12
C GLN A 69 -33.98 -1.40 -26.59
N SER A 70 -34.16 -2.34 -27.53
CA SER A 70 -35.49 -2.87 -27.88
C SER A 70 -35.84 -4.01 -26.93
N ILE A 71 -37.06 -4.00 -26.37
CA ILE A 71 -37.58 -5.05 -25.46
C ILE A 71 -38.25 -6.18 -26.26
N ASP A 72 -38.51 -5.98 -27.55
CA ASP A 72 -39.45 -6.81 -28.31
C ASP A 72 -38.86 -8.04 -29.03
N ASP A 73 -37.53 -8.24 -29.03
CA ASP A 73 -36.92 -9.37 -29.75
C ASP A 73 -36.17 -10.32 -28.80
N GLU A 74 -36.40 -11.63 -28.98
CA GLU A 74 -35.76 -12.75 -28.26
C GLU A 74 -34.22 -12.75 -28.37
N GLU A 75 -33.65 -11.89 -29.21
CA GLU A 75 -32.22 -11.54 -29.26
C GLU A 75 -32.03 -10.10 -28.76
N ALA A 76 -31.65 -9.95 -27.48
CA ALA A 76 -31.46 -8.65 -26.84
C ALA A 76 -30.49 -7.76 -27.65
N ILE A 77 -31.01 -6.76 -28.36
CA ILE A 77 -30.20 -5.72 -29.01
C ILE A 77 -29.48 -4.95 -27.88
N GLN A 78 -28.16 -5.10 -27.83
CA GLN A 78 -27.31 -4.41 -26.87
C GLN A 78 -27.46 -2.89 -27.04
N SER A 79 -27.59 -2.16 -25.94
CA SER A 79 -27.68 -0.70 -25.93
C SER A 79 -26.54 -0.07 -26.74
N GLN A 80 -26.87 0.97 -27.52
CA GLN A 80 -26.00 1.47 -28.59
C GLN A 80 -24.68 2.07 -28.06
N ILE A 81 -24.71 2.72 -26.90
CA ILE A 81 -23.50 3.32 -26.30
C ILE A 81 -22.55 2.26 -25.75
N PRO A 82 -22.97 1.31 -24.89
CA PRO A 82 -22.12 0.17 -24.50
C PRO A 82 -21.59 -0.59 -25.72
N ARG A 83 -22.42 -0.79 -26.74
CA ARG A 83 -22.03 -1.47 -27.98
C ARG A 83 -20.90 -0.74 -28.71
N LEU A 84 -20.98 0.58 -28.82
CA LEU A 84 -19.90 1.41 -29.38
C LEU A 84 -18.61 1.25 -28.59
N LEU A 85 -18.69 1.31 -27.26
CA LEU A 85 -17.54 1.17 -26.37
C LEU A 85 -16.91 -0.23 -26.47
N ASP A 86 -17.72 -1.29 -26.57
CA ASP A 86 -17.24 -2.67 -26.73
C ASP A 86 -16.51 -2.86 -28.08
N ILE A 87 -17.01 -2.27 -29.17
CA ILE A 87 -16.35 -2.29 -30.49
C ILE A 87 -14.98 -1.60 -30.39
N VAL A 88 -14.93 -0.41 -29.81
CA VAL A 88 -13.66 0.34 -29.68
C VAL A 88 -12.70 -0.38 -28.74
N LEU A 89 -13.19 -0.91 -27.61
CA LEU A 89 -12.38 -1.66 -26.66
C LEU A 89 -11.74 -2.88 -27.33
N TYR A 90 -12.50 -3.64 -28.13
CA TYR A 90 -11.98 -4.77 -28.90
C TYR A 90 -10.88 -4.34 -29.89
N LEU A 91 -11.11 -3.25 -30.64
CA LEU A 91 -10.14 -2.73 -31.61
C LEU A 91 -8.84 -2.26 -30.93
N CYS A 92 -8.95 -1.63 -29.76
CA CYS A 92 -7.82 -1.24 -28.93
C CYS A 92 -7.08 -2.47 -28.39
N GLU A 93 -7.80 -3.47 -27.88
CA GLU A 93 -7.22 -4.70 -27.33
C GLU A 93 -6.44 -5.50 -28.37
N LYS A 94 -6.94 -5.56 -29.62
CA LYS A 94 -6.25 -6.22 -30.74
C LYS A 94 -5.19 -5.34 -31.41
N GLU A 95 -4.91 -4.17 -30.85
CA GLU A 95 -3.94 -3.18 -31.36
C GLU A 95 -4.20 -2.70 -32.79
N HIS A 96 -5.45 -2.79 -33.28
CA HIS A 96 -5.83 -2.26 -34.58
C HIS A 96 -5.91 -0.72 -34.57
N VAL A 97 -6.22 -0.16 -33.40
CA VAL A 97 -6.41 1.26 -33.12
C VAL A 97 -5.61 1.62 -31.87
N GLU A 98 -5.27 2.90 -31.70
CA GLU A 98 -4.55 3.36 -30.51
C GLU A 98 -5.32 3.04 -29.21
N GLY A 99 -4.64 2.38 -28.26
CA GLY A 99 -5.23 1.95 -26.98
C GLY A 99 -5.74 3.08 -26.10
N GLY A 100 -5.26 4.31 -26.29
CA GLY A 100 -5.74 5.49 -25.56
C GLY A 100 -7.16 5.92 -25.93
N MET A 101 -7.66 5.51 -27.10
CA MET A 101 -8.94 5.98 -27.64
C MET A 101 -10.14 5.61 -26.76
N ILE A 102 -10.18 4.38 -26.23
CA ILE A 102 -11.28 3.97 -25.34
C ILE A 102 -11.33 4.82 -24.07
N PHE A 103 -10.17 5.21 -23.52
CA PHE A 103 -10.10 6.04 -22.31
C PHE A 103 -10.58 7.46 -22.58
N GLN A 104 -10.26 8.01 -23.75
CA GLN A 104 -10.75 9.32 -24.18
C GLN A 104 -12.27 9.34 -24.34
N LEU A 105 -12.85 8.30 -24.98
CA LEU A 105 -14.29 8.19 -25.12
C LEU A 105 -15.00 8.03 -23.76
N LEU A 106 -14.40 7.29 -22.83
CA LEU A 106 -14.92 7.17 -21.45
C LEU A 106 -14.85 8.50 -20.70
N GLU A 107 -13.75 9.26 -20.83
CA GLU A 107 -13.62 10.61 -20.28
C GLU A 107 -14.74 11.51 -20.81
N ASP A 108 -14.83 11.65 -22.13
CA ASP A 108 -15.86 12.44 -22.82
C ASP A 108 -17.28 12.04 -22.38
N LEU A 109 -17.57 10.73 -22.33
CA LEU A 109 -18.88 10.22 -21.91
C LEU A 109 -19.23 10.63 -20.47
N THR A 110 -18.28 10.56 -19.55
CA THR A 110 -18.51 10.99 -18.17
C THR A 110 -18.65 12.51 -18.04
N GLU A 111 -17.96 13.30 -18.86
CA GLU A 111 -18.06 14.76 -18.86
C GLU A 111 -19.41 15.25 -19.38
N MET A 112 -19.93 14.62 -20.44
CA MET A 112 -21.22 14.94 -21.05
C MET A 112 -22.42 14.43 -20.23
N SER A 113 -22.19 13.62 -19.20
CA SER A 113 -23.23 12.92 -18.46
C SER A 113 -23.54 13.54 -17.09
N THR A 114 -24.80 13.39 -16.65
CA THR A 114 -25.21 13.72 -15.28
C THR A 114 -24.64 12.73 -14.27
N MET A 115 -24.56 13.12 -12.99
CA MET A 115 -24.02 12.22 -11.94
C MET A 115 -24.83 10.94 -11.76
N ARG A 116 -26.14 10.95 -12.07
CA ARG A 116 -26.97 9.74 -12.06
C ARG A 116 -26.49 8.75 -13.13
N ASN A 117 -26.27 9.23 -14.35
CA ASN A 117 -25.78 8.41 -15.47
C ASN A 117 -24.32 7.99 -15.27
N CYS A 118 -23.49 8.83 -14.64
CA CYS A 118 -22.10 8.48 -14.33
C CYS A 118 -21.98 7.22 -13.46
N LYS A 119 -22.97 6.90 -12.61
CA LYS A 119 -22.98 5.65 -11.82
C LYS A 119 -23.08 4.42 -12.71
N ASP A 120 -23.90 4.48 -13.75
CA ASP A 120 -24.08 3.39 -14.72
C ASP A 120 -22.87 3.28 -15.66
N ILE A 121 -22.33 4.43 -16.11
CA ILE A 121 -21.10 4.47 -16.91
C ILE A 121 -19.93 3.88 -16.12
N PHE A 122 -19.81 4.20 -14.84
CA PHE A 122 -18.75 3.66 -14.00
C PHE A 122 -18.91 2.16 -13.74
N ALA A 123 -20.15 1.66 -13.61
CA ALA A 123 -20.40 0.22 -13.54
C ALA A 123 -19.92 -0.53 -14.79
N TYR A 124 -20.06 0.08 -15.98
CA TYR A 124 -19.46 -0.46 -17.20
C TYR A 124 -17.92 -0.47 -17.12
N ILE A 125 -17.29 0.61 -16.66
CA ILE A 125 -15.83 0.68 -16.48
C ILE A 125 -15.34 -0.44 -15.54
N GLU A 126 -15.99 -0.62 -14.40
CA GLU A 126 -15.69 -1.69 -13.45
C GLU A 126 -15.82 -3.07 -14.12
N SER A 127 -16.86 -3.30 -14.94
CA SER A 127 -17.07 -4.57 -15.63
C SER A 127 -15.99 -4.91 -16.67
N LYS A 128 -15.26 -3.90 -17.17
CA LYS A 128 -14.20 -4.05 -18.18
C LYS A 128 -12.80 -3.85 -17.62
N GLN A 129 -12.66 -3.76 -16.28
CA GLN A 129 -11.39 -3.43 -15.64
C GLN A 129 -10.24 -4.39 -16.00
N ASP A 130 -10.53 -5.69 -16.14
CA ASP A 130 -9.51 -6.70 -16.48
C ASP A 130 -8.92 -6.48 -17.87
N ILE A 131 -9.72 -6.00 -18.81
CA ILE A 131 -9.28 -5.69 -20.18
C ILE A 131 -8.55 -4.35 -20.18
N LEU A 132 -9.15 -3.31 -19.57
CA LEU A 132 -8.56 -1.97 -19.50
C LEU A 132 -7.22 -1.95 -18.73
N GLY A 133 -7.04 -2.86 -17.78
CA GLY A 133 -5.83 -3.03 -16.97
C GLY A 133 -4.69 -3.78 -17.67
N LYS A 134 -4.92 -4.36 -18.86
CA LYS A 134 -3.85 -4.99 -19.66
C LYS A 134 -2.75 -3.98 -19.96
N GLN A 135 -1.49 -4.43 -19.90
CA GLN A 135 -0.32 -3.56 -19.94
C GLN A 135 -0.31 -2.63 -21.17
N GLU A 136 -0.76 -3.13 -22.32
CA GLU A 136 -0.81 -2.42 -23.60
C GLU A 136 -1.79 -1.23 -23.55
N LEU A 137 -2.95 -1.43 -22.93
CA LEU A 137 -3.99 -0.40 -22.78
C LEU A 137 -3.68 0.53 -21.61
N PHE A 138 -3.34 -0.04 -20.44
CA PHE A 138 -3.02 0.69 -19.23
C PHE A 138 -1.90 1.72 -19.47
N ALA A 139 -0.83 1.34 -20.16
CA ALA A 139 0.30 2.23 -20.43
C ALA A 139 -0.11 3.50 -21.20
N ARG A 140 -1.13 3.40 -22.06
CA ARG A 140 -1.65 4.51 -22.88
C ARG A 140 -2.77 5.30 -22.18
N GLY A 141 -3.59 4.62 -21.37
CA GLY A 141 -4.82 5.17 -20.81
C GLY A 141 -4.78 5.61 -19.36
N LYS A 142 -3.79 5.17 -18.56
CA LYS A 142 -3.80 5.35 -17.10
C LYS A 142 -3.97 6.79 -16.63
N LEU A 143 -3.33 7.76 -17.29
CA LEU A 143 -3.42 9.17 -16.87
C LEU A 143 -4.80 9.76 -17.17
N VAL A 144 -5.43 9.33 -18.27
CA VAL A 144 -6.80 9.72 -18.63
C VAL A 144 -7.76 9.13 -17.60
N MET A 145 -7.67 7.83 -17.32
CA MET A 145 -8.49 7.17 -16.30
C MET A 145 -8.35 7.83 -14.92
N LEU A 146 -7.12 8.16 -14.50
CA LEU A 146 -6.85 8.89 -13.27
C LEU A 146 -7.52 10.26 -13.25
N ARG A 147 -7.46 10.99 -14.37
CA ARG A 147 -8.10 12.32 -14.50
C ARG A 147 -9.61 12.19 -14.41
N THR A 148 -10.20 11.27 -15.16
CA THR A 148 -11.64 10.98 -15.16
C THR A 148 -12.14 10.65 -13.76
N CYS A 149 -11.47 9.74 -13.04
CA CYS A 149 -11.84 9.37 -11.68
C CYS A 149 -11.72 10.54 -10.71
N ASN A 150 -10.64 11.33 -10.79
CA ASN A 150 -10.47 12.51 -9.94
C ASN A 150 -11.52 13.60 -10.22
N GLN A 151 -11.92 13.76 -11.48
CA GLN A 151 -12.98 14.70 -11.86
C GLN A 151 -14.34 14.26 -11.34
N LEU A 152 -14.67 12.96 -11.43
CA LEU A 152 -15.86 12.41 -10.80
C LEU A 152 -15.85 12.66 -9.29
N LEU A 153 -14.75 12.37 -8.59
CA LEU A 153 -14.61 12.62 -7.15
C LEU A 153 -14.78 14.11 -6.77
N ARG A 154 -14.38 15.04 -7.64
CA ARG A 154 -14.59 16.49 -7.43
C ARG A 154 -16.05 16.93 -7.64
N ARG A 155 -16.77 16.25 -8.53
CA ARG A 155 -18.19 16.55 -8.84
C ARG A 155 -19.15 15.96 -7.82
N LEU A 156 -18.74 14.92 -7.09
CA LEU A 156 -19.59 14.21 -6.13
C LEU A 156 -19.72 14.97 -4.81
N SER A 157 -20.92 14.88 -4.21
CA SER A 157 -21.13 15.35 -2.85
C SER A 157 -20.44 14.41 -1.88
N LYS A 158 -19.50 14.93 -1.09
CA LYS A 158 -18.81 14.17 -0.04
C LYS A 158 -19.72 13.73 1.11
N ALA A 159 -20.96 14.25 1.18
CA ALA A 159 -21.94 13.87 2.19
C ALA A 159 -22.95 12.83 1.68
N ASN A 160 -23.40 12.95 0.42
CA ASN A 160 -24.51 12.15 -0.11
C ASN A 160 -24.06 10.99 -1.01
N ASP A 161 -22.91 11.10 -1.67
CA ASP A 161 -22.44 10.10 -2.64
C ASP A 161 -21.25 9.27 -2.14
N VAL A 162 -21.18 9.06 -0.83
CA VAL A 162 -20.04 8.42 -0.15
C VAL A 162 -19.77 7.01 -0.69
N VAL A 163 -20.83 6.24 -0.95
CA VAL A 163 -20.71 4.89 -1.53
C VAL A 163 -20.09 4.93 -2.92
N PHE A 164 -20.47 5.90 -3.75
CA PHE A 164 -19.93 6.00 -5.11
C PHE A 164 -18.49 6.53 -5.10
N CYS A 165 -18.16 7.49 -4.23
CA CYS A 165 -16.78 7.89 -3.97
C CYS A 165 -15.92 6.68 -3.54
N GLY A 166 -16.44 5.84 -2.64
CA GLY A 166 -15.78 4.61 -2.21
C GLY A 166 -15.52 3.64 -3.35
N ARG A 167 -16.51 3.40 -4.22
CA ARG A 167 -16.34 2.57 -5.43
C ARG A 167 -15.24 3.10 -6.35
N ILE A 168 -15.21 4.41 -6.62
CA ILE A 168 -14.17 5.03 -7.46
C ILE A 168 -12.78 4.85 -6.82
N LEU A 169 -12.64 5.06 -5.52
CA LEU A 169 -11.37 4.90 -4.81
C LEU A 169 -10.91 3.43 -4.80
N MET A 170 -11.84 2.49 -4.62
CA MET A 170 -11.54 1.05 -4.67
C MET A 170 -11.11 0.62 -6.08
N PHE A 171 -11.80 1.11 -7.11
CA PHE A 171 -11.40 0.90 -8.49
C PHE A 171 -10.00 1.46 -8.76
N LEU A 172 -9.70 2.69 -8.35
CA LEU A 172 -8.36 3.27 -8.52
C LEU A 172 -7.28 2.45 -7.80
N ALA A 173 -7.56 1.96 -6.58
CA ALA A 173 -6.63 1.13 -5.82
C ALA A 173 -6.37 -0.24 -6.48
N HIS A 174 -7.35 -0.79 -7.19
CA HIS A 174 -7.21 -2.05 -7.92
C HIS A 174 -6.58 -1.87 -9.31
N PHE A 175 -7.02 -0.84 -10.04
CA PHE A 175 -6.61 -0.58 -11.43
C PHE A 175 -5.15 -0.13 -11.54
N PHE A 176 -4.63 0.55 -10.52
CA PHE A 176 -3.23 0.96 -10.47
C PHE A 176 -2.40 -0.02 -9.62
N PRO A 177 -1.34 -0.64 -10.17
CA PRO A 177 -0.45 -1.48 -9.38
C PRO A 177 0.12 -0.74 -8.17
N LEU A 178 0.34 -1.44 -7.06
CA LEU A 178 0.80 -0.84 -5.79
C LEU A 178 2.11 -0.05 -5.89
N SER A 179 2.99 -0.42 -6.82
CA SER A 179 4.27 0.26 -7.07
C SER A 179 4.20 1.36 -8.14
N GLU A 180 3.01 1.62 -8.68
CA GLU A 180 2.79 2.68 -9.66
C GLU A 180 2.84 4.04 -8.96
N ARG A 181 3.61 4.98 -9.50
CA ARG A 181 3.92 6.25 -8.81
C ARG A 181 2.69 7.11 -8.53
N SER A 182 1.63 7.01 -9.31
CA SER A 182 0.36 7.71 -9.11
C SER A 182 -0.52 7.05 -8.05
N ALA A 183 -0.31 5.77 -7.74
CA ALA A 183 -1.00 5.06 -6.64
C ALA A 183 -0.39 5.31 -5.26
N VAL A 184 0.86 5.80 -5.19
CA VAL A 184 1.57 6.00 -3.92
C VAL A 184 1.82 7.47 -3.60
N ASN A 185 1.49 7.88 -2.38
CA ASN A 185 1.82 9.22 -1.87
C ASN A 185 3.31 9.32 -1.47
N ILE A 186 4.25 9.21 -2.41
CA ILE A 186 5.70 9.17 -2.15
C ILE A 186 6.17 10.41 -1.38
N LYS A 187 5.58 11.58 -1.66
CA LYS A 187 5.93 12.83 -0.98
C LYS A 187 5.49 12.86 0.49
N GLY A 188 4.56 12.00 0.90
CA GLY A 188 4.04 11.97 2.26
C GLY A 188 3.19 13.20 2.58
N VAL A 189 2.53 13.79 1.58
CA VAL A 189 1.73 15.00 1.78
C VAL A 189 0.42 14.63 2.48
N PHE A 190 0.13 15.27 3.61
CA PHE A 190 -1.11 15.10 4.34
C PHE A 190 -2.28 15.79 3.62
N ASN A 191 -3.49 15.23 3.75
CA ASN A 191 -4.70 15.83 3.19
C ASN A 191 -5.23 16.95 4.10
N THR A 192 -4.54 18.10 4.10
CA THR A 192 -4.89 19.25 4.93
C THR A 192 -6.24 19.89 4.56
N SER A 193 -6.82 19.57 3.40
CA SER A 193 -8.15 20.04 3.01
C SER A 193 -9.30 19.39 3.80
N ASN A 194 -9.05 18.25 4.47
CA ASN A 194 -10.03 17.59 5.31
C ASN A 194 -10.02 18.17 6.72
N GLU A 195 -10.50 19.40 6.86
CA GLU A 195 -10.53 20.12 8.12
C GLU A 195 -11.73 19.68 8.99
N THR A 196 -11.48 19.50 10.29
CA THR A 196 -12.52 19.36 11.31
C THR A 196 -12.99 20.76 11.71
N LYS A 197 -14.18 21.15 11.26
CA LYS A 197 -14.78 22.46 11.59
C LYS A 197 -15.53 22.33 12.91
N TYR A 198 -15.25 23.23 13.85
CA TYR A 198 -15.89 23.25 15.17
C TYR A 198 -16.25 24.69 15.57
N GLU A 199 -17.11 24.83 16.57
CA GLU A 199 -17.66 26.12 17.02
C GLU A 199 -16.56 27.00 17.63
N LYS A 200 -16.58 28.31 17.33
CA LYS A 200 -15.58 29.26 17.83
C LYS A 200 -16.07 30.09 19.02
N ASP A 201 -17.38 30.20 19.16
CA ASP A 201 -18.07 31.01 20.14
C ASP A 201 -19.03 30.16 20.95
N ALA A 202 -19.17 30.48 22.25
CA ALA A 202 -19.98 29.69 23.14
C ALA A 202 -21.47 29.84 22.78
N PRO A 203 -22.25 28.75 22.75
CA PRO A 203 -23.68 28.86 22.51
C PRO A 203 -24.38 29.62 23.64
N GLU A 204 -25.31 30.50 23.29
CA GLU A 204 -26.10 31.24 24.26
C GLU A 204 -27.00 30.30 25.09
N GLY A 205 -27.06 30.53 26.40
CA GLY A 205 -28.03 29.88 27.29
C GLY A 205 -27.68 28.48 27.80
N ILE A 206 -26.45 27.98 27.59
CA ILE A 206 -26.02 26.67 28.10
C ILE A 206 -24.70 26.80 28.88
N SER A 207 -24.68 26.26 30.10
CA SER A 207 -23.46 26.17 30.92
C SER A 207 -22.61 24.99 30.44
N ILE A 208 -21.73 25.22 29.46
CA ILE A 208 -20.74 24.26 28.96
C ILE A 208 -19.34 24.81 29.23
N ASP A 209 -18.40 23.94 29.58
CA ASP A 209 -16.98 24.30 29.60
C ASP A 209 -16.46 24.47 28.16
N PHE A 210 -16.70 25.67 27.62
CA PHE A 210 -16.33 26.00 26.26
C PHE A 210 -14.81 26.14 26.08
N ASN A 211 -14.07 26.42 27.17
CA ASN A 211 -12.61 26.46 27.14
C ASN A 211 -12.05 25.05 26.92
N PHE A 212 -12.57 24.05 27.65
CA PHE A 212 -12.21 22.66 27.41
C PHE A 212 -12.57 22.22 25.98
N TYR A 213 -13.76 22.54 25.49
CA TYR A 213 -14.18 22.24 24.13
C TYR A 213 -13.21 22.82 23.07
N LYS A 214 -12.79 24.08 23.21
CA LYS A 214 -11.79 24.69 22.34
C LYS A 214 -10.44 23.98 22.42
N THR A 215 -9.98 23.69 23.64
CA THR A 215 -8.71 22.98 23.87
C THR A 215 -8.73 21.62 23.20
N PHE A 216 -9.80 20.86 23.39
CA PHE A 216 -9.98 19.53 22.82
C PHE A 216 -9.95 19.55 21.29
N TRP A 217 -10.79 20.37 20.65
CA TRP A 217 -10.86 20.40 19.18
C TRP A 217 -9.64 21.06 18.53
N SER A 218 -8.89 21.90 19.25
CA SER A 218 -7.61 22.44 18.76
C SER A 218 -6.57 21.34 18.48
N LEU A 219 -6.66 20.18 19.14
CA LEU A 219 -5.79 19.04 18.87
C LEU A 219 -5.94 18.53 17.43
N GLN A 220 -7.12 18.67 16.81
CA GLN A 220 -7.36 18.19 15.45
C GLN A 220 -6.52 18.93 14.41
N GLU A 221 -6.15 20.20 14.64
CA GLU A 221 -5.22 20.92 13.77
C GLU A 221 -3.87 20.19 13.66
N HIS A 222 -3.41 19.67 14.79
CA HIS A 222 -2.17 18.92 14.91
C HIS A 222 -2.31 17.50 14.33
N PHE A 223 -3.43 16.81 14.57
CA PHE A 223 -3.76 15.52 13.94
C PHE A 223 -3.80 15.59 12.42
N CYS A 224 -4.33 16.67 11.84
CA CYS A 224 -4.40 16.83 10.38
C CYS A 224 -3.06 17.14 9.72
N ASN A 225 -2.09 17.73 10.43
CA ASN A 225 -0.78 18.07 9.89
C ASN A 225 0.37 17.86 10.89
N PRO A 226 0.75 16.58 11.15
CA PRO A 226 1.80 16.24 12.11
C PRO A 226 3.16 16.87 11.80
N ALA A 227 3.50 17.03 10.51
CA ALA A 227 4.78 17.63 10.08
C ALA A 227 4.96 19.07 10.61
N SER A 228 3.87 19.80 10.84
CA SER A 228 3.95 21.16 11.39
C SER A 228 4.42 21.23 12.85
N ILE A 229 4.34 20.11 13.58
CA ILE A 229 4.71 20.00 14.99
C ILE A 229 6.22 19.82 15.12
N SER A 230 6.83 18.98 14.29
CA SER A 230 8.27 18.70 14.29
C SER A 230 9.11 19.94 13.99
N LEU A 231 8.60 20.85 13.15
CA LEU A 231 9.32 22.05 12.70
C LEU A 231 9.33 23.20 13.71
N ALA A 232 8.48 23.17 14.75
CA ALA A 232 8.27 24.30 15.65
C ALA A 232 8.10 23.86 17.11
N PRO A 233 9.12 24.06 17.97
CA PRO A 233 9.05 23.68 19.39
C PRO A 233 7.86 24.31 20.14
N THR A 234 7.47 25.54 19.77
CA THR A 234 6.31 26.23 20.36
C THR A 234 4.99 25.52 20.06
N LYS A 235 4.85 24.92 18.88
CA LYS A 235 3.66 24.12 18.51
C LYS A 235 3.62 22.81 19.27
N TRP A 236 4.76 22.15 19.45
CA TRP A 236 4.87 20.95 20.30
C TRP A 236 4.45 21.26 21.74
N GLN A 237 5.00 22.31 22.35
CA GLN A 237 4.66 22.68 23.73
C GLN A 237 3.16 23.00 23.90
N LYS A 238 2.56 23.70 22.93
CA LYS A 238 1.12 23.97 22.92
C LYS A 238 0.30 22.67 22.78
N PHE A 239 0.68 21.79 21.87
CA PHE A 239 0.02 20.49 21.68
C PHE A 239 0.08 19.65 22.96
N THR A 240 1.27 19.50 23.55
CA THR A 240 1.45 18.74 24.79
C THR A 240 0.65 19.33 25.94
N SER A 241 0.67 20.65 26.14
CA SER A 241 -0.16 21.31 27.16
C SER A 241 -1.66 21.01 26.99
N ASN A 242 -2.17 21.17 25.77
CA ASN A 242 -3.58 20.91 25.46
C ASN A 242 -3.93 19.43 25.62
N LEU A 243 -3.06 18.53 25.17
CA LEU A 243 -3.25 17.09 25.30
C LEU A 243 -3.29 16.68 26.77
N MET A 244 -2.40 17.22 27.60
CA MET A 244 -2.37 16.92 29.04
C MET A 244 -3.68 17.31 29.72
N VAL A 245 -4.30 18.44 29.35
CA VAL A 245 -5.64 18.81 29.84
C VAL A 245 -6.66 17.72 29.46
N VAL A 246 -6.68 17.27 28.21
CA VAL A 246 -7.62 16.23 27.74
C VAL A 246 -7.40 14.89 28.45
N LEU A 247 -6.15 14.44 28.58
CA LEU A 247 -5.82 13.18 29.26
C LEU A 247 -6.20 13.24 30.75
N ASN A 248 -5.93 14.36 31.43
CA ASN A 248 -6.34 14.56 32.81
C ASN A 248 -7.87 14.49 32.97
N THR A 249 -8.63 15.06 32.03
CA THR A 249 -10.10 14.96 32.04
C THR A 249 -10.56 13.51 31.83
N PHE A 250 -9.93 12.76 30.93
CA PHE A 250 -10.26 11.34 30.72
C PHE A 250 -9.94 10.48 31.95
N GLU A 251 -8.83 10.76 32.64
CA GLU A 251 -8.45 10.10 33.88
C GLU A 251 -9.38 10.44 35.05
N ALA A 252 -9.84 11.70 35.13
CA ALA A 252 -10.78 12.16 36.16
C ALA A 252 -12.20 11.60 35.97
N GLN A 253 -12.54 11.18 34.75
CA GLN A 253 -13.85 10.64 34.40
C GLN A 253 -13.72 9.23 33.81
N PRO A 254 -13.34 8.20 34.59
CA PRO A 254 -13.23 6.84 34.09
C PRO A 254 -14.60 6.32 33.62
N LEU A 255 -14.59 5.53 32.54
CA LEU A 255 -15.79 4.92 31.98
C LEU A 255 -16.12 3.63 32.73
N SER A 256 -17.40 3.33 32.84
CA SER A 256 -17.93 2.09 33.43
C SER A 256 -18.12 0.99 32.38
N ASP A 257 -18.12 -0.28 32.79
CA ASP A 257 -18.30 -1.41 31.88
C ASP A 257 -19.71 -1.44 31.23
N GLU A 258 -20.71 -0.81 31.85
CA GLU A 258 -22.07 -0.67 31.30
C GLU A 258 -22.10 0.21 30.05
N GLU A 259 -21.29 1.28 30.02
CA GLU A 259 -21.14 2.18 28.87
C GLU A 259 -20.43 1.48 27.69
N GLY A 260 -19.63 0.44 27.95
CA GLY A 260 -18.94 -0.35 26.93
C GLY A 260 -19.84 -1.35 26.18
N ASN A 261 -20.87 -1.88 26.85
CA ASN A 261 -21.73 -2.93 26.30
C ASN A 261 -22.89 -2.39 25.44
N ALA A 262 -23.26 -1.11 25.61
CA ALA A 262 -24.28 -0.46 24.79
C ALA A 262 -23.89 -0.34 23.30
N ASN A 263 -22.59 -0.41 22.99
CA ASN A 263 -22.05 -0.32 21.63
C ASN A 263 -22.03 -1.67 20.85
N ASN A 264 -22.50 -2.78 21.44
CA ASN A 264 -22.56 -4.10 20.77
C ASN A 264 -23.85 -4.33 19.94
N LEU A 265 -24.68 -3.31 19.72
CA LEU A 265 -25.82 -3.42 18.82
C LEU A 265 -25.30 -3.34 17.37
N GLU A 266 -24.96 -4.50 16.80
CA GLU A 266 -24.53 -4.73 15.42
C GLU A 266 -25.60 -4.40 14.34
N GLU A 267 -26.69 -3.71 14.68
CA GLU A 267 -27.73 -3.33 13.72
C GLU A 267 -27.92 -1.82 13.71
N GLU A 268 -27.14 -1.11 12.89
CA GLU A 268 -27.63 0.09 12.19
C GLU A 268 -26.62 0.53 11.12
N ALA A 269 -26.69 -0.13 9.96
CA ALA A 269 -26.09 0.39 8.72
C ALA A 269 -26.73 1.71 8.24
N ALA A 270 -27.69 2.28 8.98
CA ALA A 270 -28.57 3.35 8.52
C ALA A 270 -28.11 4.77 8.92
N THR A 271 -27.20 4.94 9.89
CA THR A 271 -26.91 6.24 10.51
C THR A 271 -25.43 6.43 10.87
N PHE A 272 -24.51 5.90 10.05
CA PHE A 272 -23.08 6.16 10.21
C PHE A 272 -22.76 7.66 10.00
N SER A 273 -22.42 8.37 11.08
CA SER A 273 -21.79 9.68 10.96
C SER A 273 -20.35 9.49 10.50
N ILE A 274 -20.07 9.89 9.26
CA ILE A 274 -18.75 9.73 8.62
C ILE A 274 -17.71 10.69 9.21
N LYS A 275 -18.15 11.75 9.91
CA LYS A 275 -17.30 12.75 10.56
C LYS A 275 -17.71 12.94 12.03
N TYR A 276 -16.80 13.52 12.81
CA TYR A 276 -17.06 13.91 14.19
C TYR A 276 -18.22 14.90 14.29
N LEU A 277 -19.04 14.75 15.34
CA LEU A 277 -20.15 15.64 15.65
C LEU A 277 -19.66 16.77 16.55
N THR A 278 -19.05 17.77 15.93
CA THR A 278 -18.34 18.84 16.64
C THR A 278 -19.24 19.85 17.35
N SER A 279 -20.47 19.54 17.75
CA SER A 279 -21.29 20.52 18.48
C SER A 279 -20.89 20.59 19.95
N SER A 280 -20.70 21.78 20.50
CA SER A 280 -20.33 21.95 21.92
C SER A 280 -21.37 21.38 22.88
N LYS A 281 -22.65 21.33 22.46
CA LYS A 281 -23.76 20.76 23.23
C LYS A 281 -23.65 19.25 23.42
N LEU A 282 -22.98 18.56 22.50
CA LEU A 282 -22.81 17.10 22.53
C LEU A 282 -21.57 16.67 23.30
N MET A 283 -20.65 17.60 23.61
CA MET A 283 -19.35 17.28 24.20
C MET A 283 -19.46 16.41 25.45
N GLY A 284 -20.40 16.71 26.36
CA GLY A 284 -20.59 15.93 27.58
C GLY A 284 -21.09 14.50 27.33
N LEU A 285 -21.80 14.26 26.23
CA LEU A 285 -22.26 12.94 25.81
C LEU A 285 -21.15 12.18 25.08
N GLU A 286 -20.44 12.84 24.15
CA GLU A 286 -19.32 12.25 23.41
C GLU A 286 -18.19 11.81 24.36
N LEU A 287 -17.92 12.58 25.42
CA LEU A 287 -16.95 12.19 26.46
C LEU A 287 -17.34 10.93 27.22
N LYS A 288 -18.61 10.51 27.23
CA LYS A 288 -19.04 9.26 27.86
C LYS A 288 -19.02 8.08 26.89
N ASP A 289 -18.87 8.32 25.59
CA ASP A 289 -18.78 7.25 24.60
C ASP A 289 -17.35 6.65 24.57
N PRO A 290 -17.19 5.36 24.88
CA PRO A 290 -15.90 4.69 24.78
C PRO A 290 -15.31 4.70 23.36
N SER A 291 -16.15 4.63 22.32
CA SER A 291 -15.70 4.65 20.92
C SER A 291 -15.07 5.99 20.56
N PHE A 292 -15.75 7.09 20.91
CA PHE A 292 -15.21 8.44 20.76
C PHE A 292 -13.85 8.63 21.46
N ARG A 293 -13.70 8.19 22.72
CA ARG A 293 -12.41 8.27 23.42
C ARG A 293 -11.32 7.46 22.72
N ARG A 294 -11.64 6.25 22.24
CA ARG A 294 -10.70 5.41 21.48
C ARG A 294 -10.23 6.11 20.22
N HIS A 295 -11.10 6.78 19.46
CA HIS A 295 -10.71 7.50 18.26
C HIS A 295 -9.61 8.55 18.56
N ILE A 296 -9.78 9.34 19.62
CA ILE A 296 -8.80 10.37 20.01
C ILE A 296 -7.50 9.75 20.52
N LEU A 297 -7.58 8.73 21.38
CA LEU A 297 -6.38 8.08 21.93
C LEU A 297 -5.58 7.36 20.83
N VAL A 298 -6.25 6.71 19.87
CA VAL A 298 -5.59 6.09 18.71
C VAL A 298 -4.97 7.15 17.79
N GLN A 299 -5.64 8.29 17.55
CA GLN A 299 -5.02 9.43 16.83
C GLN A 299 -3.74 9.92 17.50
N CYS A 300 -3.69 9.94 18.84
CA CYS A 300 -2.47 10.27 19.59
C CYS A 300 -1.35 9.26 19.31
N LEU A 301 -1.65 7.96 19.39
CA LEU A 301 -0.66 6.91 19.11
C LEU A 301 -0.11 6.98 17.67
N ILE A 302 -0.97 7.23 16.68
CA ILE A 302 -0.57 7.41 15.28
C ILE A 302 0.38 8.61 15.13
N ILE A 303 0.08 9.75 15.76
CA ILE A 303 1.00 10.91 15.77
C ILE A 303 2.33 10.55 16.42
N PHE A 304 2.31 9.87 17.57
CA PHE A 304 3.53 9.57 18.29
C PHE A 304 4.45 8.65 17.50
N ASP A 305 3.90 7.65 16.79
CA ASP A 305 4.68 6.79 15.90
C ASP A 305 5.28 7.60 14.73
N TYR A 306 4.48 8.47 14.10
CA TYR A 306 4.97 9.40 13.06
C TYR A 306 6.12 10.29 13.56
N LEU A 307 5.99 10.91 14.74
CA LEU A 307 7.00 11.82 15.27
C LEU A 307 8.30 11.10 15.63
N LYS A 308 8.24 9.84 16.07
CA LYS A 308 9.44 9.03 16.37
C LYS A 308 10.20 8.62 15.12
N ALA A 309 9.49 8.35 14.03
CA ALA A 309 10.07 7.86 12.78
C ALA A 309 9.45 8.59 11.58
N PRO A 310 9.75 9.89 11.41
CA PRO A 310 9.15 10.66 10.33
C PRO A 310 9.63 10.15 8.97
N GLY A 311 8.80 10.32 7.94
CA GLY A 311 9.04 9.75 6.61
C GLY A 311 10.31 10.32 5.92
N LYS A 312 10.68 9.76 4.76
CA LYS A 312 11.90 10.06 3.97
C LYS A 312 12.27 11.54 3.80
N ASN A 313 11.29 12.44 3.85
CA ASN A 313 11.47 13.87 3.55
C ASN A 313 11.67 14.74 4.81
N ASP A 314 11.38 14.23 6.00
CA ASP A 314 11.63 14.94 7.27
C ASP A 314 13.03 14.56 7.75
N LYS A 315 13.99 15.47 7.54
CA LYS A 315 15.41 15.25 7.90
C LYS A 315 15.69 15.56 9.37
N ASP A 316 14.80 16.30 10.02
CA ASP A 316 14.97 16.76 11.39
C ASP A 316 14.37 15.73 12.33
N LEU A 317 15.24 14.90 12.90
CA LEU A 317 14.88 13.96 13.96
C LEU A 317 14.45 14.77 15.21
N PRO A 318 13.44 14.28 15.96
CA PRO A 318 13.05 14.92 17.21
C PRO A 318 14.23 14.95 18.20
N SER A 319 14.30 16.01 19.01
CA SER A 319 15.28 16.11 20.09
C SER A 319 15.06 14.97 21.10
N ASP A 320 16.11 14.60 21.85
CA ASP A 320 15.98 13.52 22.84
C ASP A 320 15.00 13.87 23.97
N SER A 321 14.92 15.15 24.37
CA SER A 321 13.89 15.64 25.30
C SER A 321 12.46 15.41 24.77
N MET A 322 12.23 15.68 23.48
CA MET A 322 10.92 15.48 22.85
C MET A 322 10.58 13.98 22.78
N LYS A 323 11.56 13.11 22.52
CA LYS A 323 11.34 11.65 22.53
C LYS A 323 10.93 11.15 23.92
N GLU A 324 11.54 11.67 24.99
CA GLU A 324 11.17 11.32 26.36
C GLU A 324 9.76 11.81 26.71
N GLU A 325 9.42 13.05 26.35
CA GLU A 325 8.06 13.59 26.52
C GLU A 325 7.02 12.76 25.74
N ILE A 326 7.33 12.37 24.50
CA ILE A 326 6.46 11.49 23.69
C ILE A 326 6.25 10.15 24.40
N LYS A 327 7.32 9.50 24.87
CA LYS A 327 7.21 8.22 25.61
C LYS A 327 6.32 8.35 26.84
N SER A 328 6.50 9.42 27.62
CA SER A 328 5.68 9.68 28.81
C SER A 328 4.20 9.83 28.46
N CYS A 329 3.88 10.62 27.42
CA CYS A 329 2.51 10.81 26.96
C CYS A 329 1.90 9.52 26.39
N GLU A 330 2.67 8.77 25.62
CA GLU A 330 2.26 7.50 25.02
C GLU A 330 1.89 6.46 26.08
N GLU A 331 2.70 6.30 27.13
CA GLU A 331 2.38 5.35 28.21
C GLU A 331 1.05 5.72 28.92
N ARG A 332 0.78 7.02 29.12
CA ARG A 332 -0.52 7.47 29.66
C ARG A 332 -1.67 7.16 28.71
N VAL A 333 -1.50 7.42 27.41
CA VAL A 333 -2.51 7.12 26.38
C VAL A 333 -2.79 5.62 26.31
N LYS A 334 -1.76 4.77 26.35
CA LYS A 334 -1.90 3.32 26.38
C LYS A 334 -2.66 2.85 27.61
N LYS A 335 -2.33 3.38 28.79
CA LYS A 335 -3.05 3.07 30.04
C LYS A 335 -4.53 3.45 29.96
N LEU A 336 -4.85 4.63 29.42
CA LEU A 336 -6.24 5.06 29.23
C LEU A 336 -6.99 4.16 28.23
N LEU A 337 -6.34 3.76 27.13
CA LEU A 337 -6.89 2.80 26.16
C LEU A 337 -7.17 1.44 26.79
N GLU A 338 -6.25 0.94 27.61
CA GLU A 338 -6.38 -0.32 28.35
C GLU A 338 -7.60 -0.31 29.29
N MET A 339 -7.81 0.82 29.97
CA MET A 339 -8.94 1.04 30.87
C MET A 339 -10.26 1.34 30.14
N THR A 340 -10.24 1.61 28.84
CA THR A 340 -11.45 1.97 28.07
C THR A 340 -12.19 0.70 27.63
N PRO A 341 -13.43 0.45 28.10
CA PRO A 341 -14.21 -0.72 27.71
C PRO A 341 -14.76 -0.59 26.27
N PRO A 342 -15.22 -1.68 25.63
CA PRO A 342 -15.09 -3.08 26.06
C PRO A 342 -13.74 -3.70 25.64
N LYS A 343 -13.15 -4.57 26.47
CA LYS A 343 -11.90 -5.30 26.15
C LYS A 343 -10.69 -4.40 25.80
N GLY A 344 -10.45 -3.34 26.57
CA GLY A 344 -9.38 -2.36 26.30
C GLY A 344 -7.98 -2.97 26.11
N LYS A 345 -7.63 -4.01 26.89
CA LYS A 345 -6.35 -4.76 26.75
C LYS A 345 -6.17 -5.40 25.38
N GLU A 346 -7.17 -6.15 24.91
CA GLU A 346 -7.14 -6.81 23.59
C GLU A 346 -7.10 -5.76 22.47
N PHE A 347 -7.89 -4.68 22.63
CA PHE A 347 -7.92 -3.57 21.68
C PHE A 347 -6.53 -2.91 21.57
N LEU A 348 -5.90 -2.58 22.70
CA LEU A 348 -4.56 -2.00 22.74
C LEU A 348 -3.54 -2.92 22.05
N HIS A 349 -3.55 -4.22 22.36
CA HIS A 349 -2.65 -5.18 21.73
C HIS A 349 -2.79 -5.20 20.19
N ASN A 350 -4.02 -5.15 19.68
CA ASN A 350 -4.27 -5.08 18.24
C ASN A 350 -3.75 -3.77 17.62
N ILE A 351 -3.94 -2.63 18.29
CA ILE A 351 -3.43 -1.33 17.82
C ILE A 351 -1.91 -1.33 17.80
N GLU A 352 -1.24 -1.84 18.84
CA GLU A 352 0.23 -1.96 18.87
C GLU A 352 0.75 -2.85 17.74
N HIS A 353 0.06 -3.97 17.47
CA HIS A 353 0.40 -4.84 16.34
C HIS A 353 0.24 -4.12 14.99
N ILE A 354 -0.81 -3.33 14.81
CA ILE A 354 -1.04 -2.54 13.59
C ILE A 354 0.08 -1.50 13.40
N LEU A 355 0.43 -0.75 14.45
CA LEU A 355 1.49 0.26 14.40
C LEU A 355 2.87 -0.37 14.12
N GLU A 356 3.16 -1.55 14.69
CA GLU A 356 4.38 -2.28 14.36
C GLU A 356 4.42 -2.68 12.88
N ARG A 357 3.27 -3.09 12.32
CA ARG A 357 3.17 -3.41 10.89
C ARG A 357 3.28 -2.17 10.00
N GLU A 358 2.82 -1.02 10.47
CA GLU A 358 2.93 0.27 9.76
C GLU A 358 4.39 0.67 9.54
N LYS A 359 5.28 0.40 10.50
CA LYS A 359 6.72 0.61 10.32
C LYS A 359 7.20 -0.05 9.02
N ASN A 360 6.88 -1.32 8.79
CA ASN A 360 7.27 -2.01 7.56
C ASN A 360 6.80 -1.28 6.29
N TRP A 361 5.60 -0.70 6.32
CA TRP A 361 5.06 0.09 5.21
C TRP A 361 5.84 1.41 5.00
N VAL A 362 6.19 2.09 6.09
CA VAL A 362 7.03 3.30 6.06
C VAL A 362 8.41 2.99 5.46
N TRP A 363 9.05 1.89 5.88
CA TRP A 363 10.34 1.45 5.34
C TRP A 363 10.24 1.09 3.85
N TRP A 364 9.26 0.30 3.44
CA TRP A 364 9.02 -0.04 2.04
C TRP A 364 8.81 1.20 1.17
N LYS A 365 8.02 2.17 1.65
CA LYS A 365 7.79 3.43 0.96
C LYS A 365 9.06 4.28 0.85
N ARG A 366 9.89 4.29 1.89
CA ARG A 366 11.19 4.99 1.90
C ARG A 366 12.14 4.42 0.85
N ASP A 367 12.06 3.12 0.59
CA ASP A 367 12.85 2.43 -0.44
C ASP A 367 12.30 2.64 -1.85
N GLY A 368 11.29 3.50 -2.02
CA GLY A 368 10.74 3.86 -3.32
C GLY A 368 9.64 2.93 -3.80
N CYS A 369 8.97 2.23 -2.88
CA CYS A 369 7.84 1.35 -3.16
C CYS A 369 8.16 0.22 -4.17
N PRO A 370 9.21 -0.60 -3.96
CA PRO A 370 9.56 -1.65 -4.89
C PRO A 370 8.41 -2.65 -5.13
N PRO A 371 8.25 -3.21 -6.34
CA PRO A 371 7.22 -4.21 -6.62
C PRO A 371 7.24 -5.37 -5.63
N PHE A 372 6.09 -5.61 -4.98
CA PHE A 372 5.87 -6.79 -4.12
C PHE A 372 5.70 -8.07 -4.94
N GLU A 373 5.13 -7.95 -6.14
CA GLU A 373 4.80 -9.07 -7.00
C GLU A 373 6.04 -9.58 -7.73
N ARG A 374 6.30 -10.88 -7.59
CA ARG A 374 7.25 -11.56 -8.49
C ARG A 374 6.59 -11.61 -9.86
N GLN A 375 7.27 -11.10 -10.88
CA GLN A 375 6.75 -11.17 -12.24
C GLN A 375 6.36 -12.61 -12.58
N PRO A 376 5.20 -12.83 -13.23
CA PRO A 376 4.84 -14.14 -13.73
C PRO A 376 6.03 -14.68 -14.52
N ILE A 377 6.50 -15.89 -14.18
CA ILE A 377 7.51 -16.56 -14.98
C ILE A 377 6.91 -16.65 -16.37
N GLU A 378 7.46 -15.91 -17.33
CA GLU A 378 7.09 -16.05 -18.73
C GLU A 378 7.17 -17.53 -19.04
N LYS A 379 6.01 -18.16 -19.26
CA LYS A 379 5.96 -19.45 -19.91
C LYS A 379 6.43 -19.16 -21.33
N LYS A 380 7.75 -19.13 -21.53
CA LYS A 380 8.33 -19.17 -22.86
C LYS A 380 7.63 -20.33 -23.53
N ALA A 381 6.79 -20.01 -24.52
CA ALA A 381 6.29 -21.00 -25.44
C ALA A 381 7.51 -21.83 -25.81
N VAL A 382 7.42 -23.14 -25.59
CA VAL A 382 8.51 -24.06 -25.89
C VAL A 382 8.72 -23.95 -27.39
N GLN A 383 9.60 -23.03 -27.79
CA GLN A 383 10.16 -23.04 -29.12
C GLN A 383 10.90 -24.36 -29.19
N ASP A 384 10.55 -25.16 -30.19
CA ASP A 384 11.09 -26.49 -30.47
C ASP A 384 12.55 -26.40 -30.98
N GLY A 385 13.36 -25.63 -30.26
CA GLY A 385 14.79 -25.46 -30.47
C GLY A 385 15.52 -26.51 -29.64
N ALA A 386 16.30 -27.35 -30.33
CA ALA A 386 17.11 -28.43 -29.78
C ALA A 386 17.62 -28.14 -28.36
N LYS A 387 17.07 -28.87 -27.38
CA LYS A 387 17.45 -28.77 -25.96
C LYS A 387 18.95 -28.97 -25.82
N LYS A 388 19.73 -27.89 -25.68
CA LYS A 388 21.12 -27.99 -25.21
C LYS A 388 21.08 -28.68 -23.85
N ARG A 389 21.57 -29.93 -23.79
CA ARG A 389 21.62 -30.72 -22.56
C ARG A 389 22.42 -29.95 -21.52
N ARG A 390 21.74 -29.43 -20.50
CA ARG A 390 22.41 -28.87 -19.33
C ARG A 390 23.17 -30.00 -18.64
N PRO A 391 24.41 -29.77 -18.15
CA PRO A 391 25.15 -30.77 -17.41
C PRO A 391 24.33 -31.18 -16.18
N ARG A 392 24.02 -32.49 -16.08
CA ARG A 392 23.27 -33.04 -14.96
C ARG A 392 24.21 -33.18 -13.77
N TRP A 393 24.06 -32.29 -12.80
CA TRP A 393 24.76 -32.37 -11.52
C TRP A 393 24.07 -33.44 -10.65
N ARG A 394 24.85 -34.38 -10.11
CA ARG A 394 24.31 -35.51 -9.33
C ARG A 394 23.43 -35.03 -8.15
N MET A 395 23.83 -33.94 -7.50
CA MET A 395 23.13 -33.34 -6.34
C MET A 395 22.42 -32.01 -6.69
N GLY A 396 22.09 -31.79 -7.97
CA GLY A 396 21.29 -30.62 -8.41
C GLY A 396 22.09 -29.34 -8.68
N ASN A 397 23.13 -29.05 -7.92
CA ASN A 397 24.07 -27.94 -8.19
C ASN A 397 25.54 -28.42 -8.23
N LYS A 398 26.44 -27.54 -8.69
CA LYS A 398 27.85 -27.85 -8.91
C LYS A 398 28.60 -28.04 -7.58
N GLU A 399 28.25 -27.26 -6.58
CA GLU A 399 28.94 -27.11 -5.30
C GLU A 399 28.68 -28.34 -4.42
N LEU A 400 27.42 -28.79 -4.32
CA LEU A 400 27.07 -30.03 -3.64
C LEU A 400 27.65 -31.25 -4.37
N SER A 401 27.66 -31.22 -5.71
CA SER A 401 28.27 -32.31 -6.49
C SER A 401 29.80 -32.36 -6.33
N GLN A 402 30.45 -31.21 -6.08
CA GLN A 402 31.89 -31.17 -5.75
C GLN A 402 32.16 -31.65 -4.33
N LEU A 403 31.35 -31.22 -3.36
CA LEU A 403 31.51 -31.64 -1.97
C LEU A 403 31.34 -33.15 -1.80
N TRP A 404 30.36 -33.74 -2.50
CA TRP A 404 30.18 -35.20 -2.51
C TRP A 404 31.34 -35.93 -3.18
N LYS A 405 31.89 -35.39 -4.28
CA LYS A 405 33.09 -35.96 -4.89
C LYS A 405 34.28 -35.93 -3.93
N TRP A 406 34.44 -34.88 -3.14
CA TRP A 406 35.53 -34.79 -2.16
C TRP A 406 35.36 -35.78 -1.01
N ALA A 407 34.13 -36.01 -0.55
CA ALA A 407 33.84 -37.05 0.43
C ALA A 407 34.16 -38.44 -0.11
N ASP A 408 33.72 -38.77 -1.33
CA ASP A 408 33.99 -40.06 -1.97
C ASP A 408 35.49 -40.28 -2.24
N GLN A 409 36.23 -39.21 -2.54
CA GLN A 409 37.67 -39.27 -2.82
C GLN A 409 38.53 -39.40 -1.56
N ASN A 410 38.05 -38.98 -0.40
CA ASN A 410 38.81 -39.00 0.85
C ASN A 410 38.05 -39.71 1.97
N PRO A 411 37.71 -41.00 1.80
CA PRO A 411 36.95 -41.75 2.80
C PRO A 411 37.71 -41.88 4.13
N ASN A 412 39.04 -41.87 4.08
CA ASN A 412 39.93 -42.03 5.22
C ASN A 412 40.51 -40.71 5.74
N ALA A 413 39.96 -39.56 5.34
CA ALA A 413 40.49 -38.24 5.71
C ALA A 413 40.62 -38.03 7.23
N LEU A 414 39.75 -38.70 8.01
CA LEU A 414 39.72 -38.62 9.47
C LEU A 414 40.57 -39.70 10.16
N THR A 415 41.04 -40.71 9.42
CA THR A 415 41.80 -41.85 9.94
C THR A 415 43.22 -41.93 9.36
N ASP A 416 43.63 -40.93 8.57
CA ASP A 416 44.96 -40.88 7.95
C ASP A 416 46.06 -40.72 9.02
N PRO A 417 46.97 -41.71 9.19
CA PRO A 417 48.06 -41.68 10.17
C PRO A 417 49.12 -40.61 9.89
N GLN A 418 49.13 -39.96 8.72
CA GLN A 418 49.98 -38.80 8.45
C GLN A 418 49.36 -37.50 8.95
N ARG A 419 48.03 -37.43 9.06
CA ARG A 419 47.30 -36.22 9.47
C ARG A 419 46.93 -36.23 10.95
N VAL A 420 46.68 -37.40 11.52
CA VAL A 420 46.42 -37.61 12.95
C VAL A 420 47.67 -38.20 13.60
N ARG A 421 48.71 -37.38 13.74
CA ARG A 421 49.85 -37.68 14.63
C ARG A 421 49.76 -36.80 15.86
N THR A 422 49.43 -37.39 17.00
CA THR A 422 49.78 -36.79 18.29
C THR A 422 51.29 -36.94 18.46
N PRO A 423 52.07 -35.84 18.56
CA PRO A 423 53.52 -35.96 18.76
C PRO A 423 53.82 -36.64 20.09
N VAL A 424 54.95 -37.36 20.14
CA VAL A 424 55.38 -38.03 21.37
C VAL A 424 55.73 -36.94 22.39
N VAL A 425 55.30 -37.13 23.64
CA VAL A 425 55.44 -36.14 24.73
C VAL A 425 56.88 -35.61 24.81
N SER A 426 57.89 -36.47 24.68
CA SER A 426 59.31 -36.08 24.70
C SER A 426 59.73 -35.12 23.59
N GLU A 427 59.19 -35.23 22.38
CA GLU A 427 59.49 -34.30 21.27
C GLU A 427 58.77 -32.96 21.46
N TYR A 428 57.61 -33.00 22.10
CA TYR A 428 56.83 -31.80 22.41
C TYR A 428 57.49 -30.93 23.49
N TRP A 429 58.21 -31.53 24.44
CA TRP A 429 58.90 -30.81 25.52
C TRP A 429 60.30 -30.28 25.17
N LYS A 430 60.92 -30.74 24.08
CA LYS A 430 62.27 -30.33 23.69
C LYS A 430 62.47 -28.80 23.63
N PRO A 431 61.58 -28.02 22.99
CA PRO A 431 61.74 -26.57 22.91
C PRO A 431 61.67 -25.89 24.28
N LEU A 432 60.84 -26.40 25.20
CA LEU A 432 60.73 -25.87 26.56
C LEU A 432 61.93 -26.24 27.44
N ALA A 433 62.55 -27.40 27.18
CA ALA A 433 63.79 -27.80 27.86
C ALA A 433 64.98 -26.97 27.37
N GLU A 434 65.04 -26.66 26.06
CA GLU A 434 66.05 -25.79 25.46
C GLU A 434 65.95 -24.34 25.98
N ASP A 435 64.73 -23.83 26.20
CA ASP A 435 64.48 -22.54 26.86
C ASP A 435 65.01 -22.47 28.31
N MET A 436 65.16 -23.61 29.00
CA MET A 436 65.65 -23.67 30.38
C MET A 436 67.18 -23.80 30.48
N ASP A 437 67.87 -23.98 29.35
CA ASP A 437 69.33 -24.06 29.30
C ASP A 437 69.95 -22.66 29.27
N LEU A 438 70.60 -22.27 30.37
CA LEU A 438 71.26 -20.97 30.52
C LEU A 438 72.43 -20.74 29.55
N SER A 439 72.96 -21.79 28.92
CA SER A 439 74.04 -21.70 27.93
C SER A 439 73.56 -21.36 26.51
N ALA A 440 72.28 -21.58 26.22
CA ALA A 440 71.68 -21.30 24.92
C ALA A 440 71.46 -19.79 24.65
N GLY A 441 71.57 -18.95 25.68
CA GLY A 441 71.55 -17.48 25.55
C GLY A 441 70.21 -16.90 25.08
N ILE A 442 69.10 -17.61 25.29
CA ILE A 442 67.75 -17.16 24.90
C ILE A 442 67.25 -16.14 25.93
N GLU A 443 66.88 -14.95 25.46
CA GLU A 443 66.35 -13.88 26.32
C GLU A 443 64.92 -14.19 26.79
N ALA A 444 64.61 -13.85 28.06
CA ALA A 444 63.37 -14.20 28.76
C ALA A 444 62.07 -13.87 28.00
N GLU A 445 62.09 -12.84 27.16
CA GLU A 445 60.95 -12.37 26.36
C GLU A 445 60.60 -13.31 25.21
N TYR A 446 61.55 -14.10 24.71
CA TYR A 446 61.37 -15.03 23.59
C TYR A 446 61.14 -16.48 24.01
N HIS A 447 61.04 -16.76 25.31
CA HIS A 447 60.70 -18.12 25.76
C HIS A 447 59.32 -18.53 25.26
N HIS A 448 59.21 -19.78 24.83
CA HIS A 448 58.02 -20.37 24.25
C HIS A 448 56.83 -20.36 25.23
N LYS A 449 57.07 -20.24 26.55
CA LYS A 449 56.02 -20.02 27.57
C LYS A 449 55.26 -18.69 27.45
N ASN A 450 55.85 -17.67 26.83
CA ASN A 450 55.29 -16.33 26.70
C ASN A 450 54.61 -16.08 25.35
N ASN A 451 54.75 -16.99 24.39
CA ASN A 451 54.22 -16.83 23.05
C ASN A 451 52.73 -17.21 23.00
N ARG A 452 51.83 -16.21 22.92
CA ARG A 452 50.36 -16.40 23.02
C ARG A 452 49.71 -17.17 21.85
N VAL A 453 50.43 -17.39 20.75
CA VAL A 453 49.90 -18.09 19.55
C VAL A 453 50.06 -19.61 19.68
N ASP A 454 50.99 -20.06 20.51
CA ASP A 454 51.15 -21.46 20.87
C ASP A 454 50.36 -21.74 22.14
N GLY A 455 49.12 -22.24 21.98
CA GLY A 455 48.23 -22.69 23.06
C GLY A 455 48.73 -23.90 23.86
N LEU A 456 50.05 -24.00 24.07
CA LEU A 456 50.79 -25.00 24.83
C LEU A 456 50.43 -24.98 26.33
N THR A 457 50.20 -23.79 26.89
CA THR A 457 49.79 -23.61 28.30
C THR A 457 48.31 -23.93 28.55
N HIS A 458 47.42 -23.63 27.60
CA HIS A 458 45.98 -23.89 27.77
C HIS A 458 45.56 -25.32 27.39
N LYS A 459 46.31 -26.02 26.53
CA LYS A 459 46.09 -27.45 26.22
C LYS A 459 46.58 -28.40 27.32
N HIS A 460 47.37 -27.90 28.28
CA HIS A 460 47.95 -28.67 29.37
C HIS A 460 46.90 -29.27 30.32
N LEU A 461 45.82 -28.54 30.58
CA LEU A 461 44.74 -28.96 31.49
C LEU A 461 43.79 -30.00 30.89
N GLY A 462 43.80 -30.20 29.57
CA GLY A 462 42.88 -31.13 28.88
C GLY A 462 43.45 -32.52 28.59
N SER A 463 44.78 -32.68 28.59
CA SER A 463 45.46 -33.92 28.18
C SER A 463 46.09 -34.69 29.35
N VAL A 464 46.45 -33.98 30.43
CA VAL A 464 46.90 -34.63 31.66
C VAL A 464 45.68 -34.75 32.56
N GLY A 465 45.07 -35.94 32.61
CA GLY A 465 44.02 -36.31 33.56
C GLY A 465 44.51 -36.32 35.01
N LEU A 466 45.09 -35.23 35.49
CA LEU A 466 45.30 -34.93 36.90
C LEU A 466 44.02 -34.29 37.42
N HIS A 467 42.99 -35.11 37.58
CA HIS A 467 42.06 -34.90 38.69
C HIS A 467 42.78 -35.32 39.95
N SER A 468 43.09 -34.37 40.83
CA SER A 468 43.00 -34.58 42.28
C SER A 468 43.25 -33.28 43.02
N ILE A 469 42.27 -32.96 43.89
CA ILE A 469 42.41 -32.42 45.26
C ILE A 469 42.94 -30.99 45.38
#